data_AF-A0A7K0N1J1-F1
#
_entry.id   AF-A0A7K0N1J1-F1
#
_cell.length_a   1.000
_cell.length_b   1.000
_cell.length_c   1.000
_cell.angle_alpha   90.00
_cell.angle_beta   90.00
_cell.angle_gamma   90.00
#
_symmetry.space_group_name_H-M   'P 1'
#
loop_
_entity.id
_entity.type
_entity.pdbx_description
1 polymer ?
#
loop_
_entity_poly.entity_id
_entity_poly.type
_entity_poly.pdbx_seq_one_letter_code
_entity_poly.pdbx_strand_id
1 'polypeptide(L)'
;MEKRSFTDHLRSVDDEALLALFSMRPDLVTPVPPDSASLAVRATSAPSLARAIDSLNKWQFQVLEACAALDEPIREKDIVALTDKAALTVIPFLISLGLIYPADDGLRLPYQLREVIGNEPAGLGPSSMAKLKLTTLDEIPADAKKILSHLVWGPPRGSVGDIKNPGPGVAWLLKEKFLVPLDQRTVILPKEVAIYLRGGKIHKEQFITAPQLQGTKRDAKNRDLAAIANISTVLRWVEELLNFWAEEPADSLRAGGLGVRDLKVASQHLGIDESCTAFIAELAFLSSLIAINAEDQILPSNKFDIWLMQTPGARWQQIASQWLITSRVSGLVGRADSKNIAALGPELDRVNAARVRTLTLELLKENASIAPSKDSFRELFSWRAPVRRNSSLQDELVEWSLREAE
;
A
#
# COMPACT_ATOMS: atom_id res chain seq x y z
N MET A 1 21.25 -32.35 -9.17
CA MET A 1 20.04 -32.02 -9.96
C MET A 1 20.20 -30.57 -10.38
N GLU A 2 20.24 -30.28 -11.68
CA GLU A 2 20.43 -28.90 -12.15
C GLU A 2 19.21 -28.04 -11.76
N LYS A 3 19.45 -26.88 -11.13
CA LYS A 3 18.37 -25.97 -10.73
C LYS A 3 17.99 -25.10 -11.92
N ARG A 4 16.92 -25.48 -12.61
CA ARG A 4 16.40 -24.73 -13.78
C ARG A 4 15.02 -24.12 -13.56
N SER A 5 14.27 -24.57 -12.56
CA SER A 5 12.92 -24.10 -12.23
C SER A 5 12.78 -23.70 -10.76
N PHE A 6 11.74 -22.93 -10.44
CA PHE A 6 11.40 -22.60 -9.05
C PHE A 6 11.08 -23.85 -8.22
N THR A 7 10.47 -24.86 -8.83
CA THR A 7 10.23 -26.16 -8.17
C THR A 7 11.54 -26.86 -7.79
N ASP A 8 12.55 -26.83 -8.66
CA ASP A 8 13.86 -27.43 -8.36
C ASP A 8 14.59 -26.65 -7.28
N HIS A 9 14.43 -25.32 -7.25
CA HIS A 9 14.90 -24.50 -6.14
C HIS A 9 14.25 -24.93 -4.82
N LEU A 10 12.92 -25.04 -4.76
CA LEU A 10 12.20 -25.46 -3.55
C LEU A 10 12.56 -26.89 -3.09
N ARG A 11 12.93 -27.80 -3.99
CA ARG A 11 13.41 -29.14 -3.64
C ARG A 11 14.83 -29.14 -3.06
N SER A 12 15.58 -28.06 -3.27
CA SER A 12 16.99 -27.95 -2.93
C SER A 12 17.28 -27.17 -1.65
N VAL A 13 16.27 -26.47 -1.13
CA VAL A 13 16.38 -25.70 0.11
C VAL A 13 16.15 -26.60 1.32
N ASP A 14 16.68 -26.21 2.47
CA ASP A 14 16.50 -26.90 3.74
C ASP A 14 15.20 -26.48 4.46
N ASP A 15 14.94 -27.13 5.59
CA ASP A 15 13.74 -26.88 6.39
C ASP A 15 13.70 -25.44 6.94
N GLU A 16 14.85 -24.85 7.25
CA GLU A 16 14.93 -23.46 7.74
C GLU A 16 14.46 -22.47 6.68
N ALA A 17 14.91 -22.65 5.42
CA ALA A 17 14.46 -21.84 4.31
C ALA A 17 12.96 -22.03 3.99
N LEU A 18 12.42 -23.26 4.12
CA LEU A 18 10.98 -23.50 3.96
C LEU A 18 10.17 -22.84 5.08
N LEU A 19 10.64 -22.92 6.33
CA LEU A 19 10.01 -22.24 7.47
C LEU A 19 10.01 -20.72 7.29
N ALA A 20 11.12 -20.15 6.80
CA ALA A 20 11.20 -18.73 6.49
C ALA A 20 10.18 -18.34 5.41
N LEU A 21 10.10 -19.12 4.31
CA LEU A 21 9.12 -18.90 3.25
C LEU A 21 7.69 -18.92 3.80
N PHE A 22 7.30 -19.93 4.58
CA PHE A 22 5.95 -20.03 5.14
C PHE A 22 5.62 -18.96 6.17
N SER A 23 6.60 -18.54 6.96
CA SER A 23 6.42 -17.46 7.95
C SER A 23 6.14 -16.12 7.27
N MET A 24 6.81 -15.84 6.15
CA MET A 24 6.58 -14.62 5.38
C MET A 24 5.43 -14.72 4.39
N ARG A 25 5.02 -15.95 4.03
CA ARG A 25 3.95 -16.25 3.09
C ARG A 25 2.92 -17.22 3.69
N PRO A 26 2.13 -16.79 4.71
CA PRO A 26 1.16 -17.68 5.36
C PRO A 26 0.09 -18.23 4.40
N ASP A 27 -0.16 -17.55 3.28
CA ASP A 27 -1.10 -18.00 2.25
C ASP A 27 -0.64 -19.29 1.53
N LEU A 28 0.62 -19.69 1.68
CA LEU A 28 1.13 -20.92 1.08
C LEU A 28 0.71 -22.19 1.81
N VAL A 29 0.29 -22.10 3.07
CA VAL A 29 0.00 -23.28 3.92
C VAL A 29 -1.50 -23.52 4.13
N THR A 30 -2.37 -22.78 3.44
CA THR A 30 -3.83 -22.94 3.55
C THR A 30 -4.49 -23.19 2.18
N PRO A 31 -4.84 -24.45 1.83
CA PRO A 31 -4.60 -25.71 2.55
C PRO A 31 -3.16 -26.24 2.33
N VAL A 32 -2.58 -27.00 3.26
CA VAL A 32 -1.19 -27.48 3.16
C VAL A 32 -0.90 -28.15 1.79
N PRO A 33 0.14 -27.71 1.05
CA PRO A 33 0.46 -28.30 -0.24
C PRO A 33 1.02 -29.72 -0.08
N PRO A 34 0.64 -30.68 -0.94
CA PRO A 34 1.07 -32.08 -0.81
C PRO A 34 2.52 -32.34 -1.23
N ASP A 35 3.10 -31.49 -2.07
CA ASP A 35 4.48 -31.62 -2.57
C ASP A 35 5.07 -30.26 -3.01
N SER A 36 6.37 -30.24 -3.32
CA SER A 36 7.07 -29.02 -3.76
C SER A 36 6.55 -28.45 -5.08
N ALA A 37 5.97 -29.27 -5.96
CA ALA A 37 5.43 -28.80 -7.23
C ALA A 37 4.13 -28.01 -7.01
N SER A 38 3.26 -28.52 -6.16
CA SER A 38 2.03 -27.85 -5.73
C SER A 38 2.33 -26.57 -4.94
N LEU A 39 3.36 -26.61 -4.09
CA LEU A 39 3.87 -25.41 -3.42
C LEU A 39 4.36 -24.37 -4.44
N ALA A 40 5.17 -24.78 -5.43
CA ALA A 40 5.66 -23.89 -6.48
C ALA A 40 4.50 -23.22 -7.24
N VAL A 41 3.52 -24.00 -7.72
CA VAL A 41 2.36 -23.48 -8.46
C VAL A 41 1.59 -22.45 -7.63
N ARG A 42 1.35 -22.73 -6.34
CA ARG A 42 0.69 -21.78 -5.46
C ARG A 42 1.54 -20.53 -5.26
N ALA A 43 2.84 -20.72 -5.04
CA ALA A 43 3.74 -19.63 -4.73
C ALA A 43 3.99 -18.69 -5.91
N THR A 44 3.83 -19.17 -7.14
CA THR A 44 3.91 -18.32 -8.33
C THR A 44 2.55 -17.84 -8.82
N SER A 45 1.44 -18.16 -8.14
CA SER A 45 0.13 -17.64 -8.50
C SER A 45 0.06 -16.12 -8.33
N ALA A 46 -0.66 -15.43 -9.22
CA ALA A 46 -0.75 -13.96 -9.21
C ALA A 46 -1.22 -13.39 -7.86
N PRO A 47 -2.25 -13.94 -7.16
CA PRO A 47 -2.66 -13.42 -5.86
C PRO A 47 -1.60 -13.60 -4.77
N SER A 48 -0.85 -14.71 -4.80
CA SER A 48 0.20 -14.98 -3.81
C SER A 48 1.41 -14.08 -4.03
N LEU A 49 1.82 -13.92 -5.29
CA LEU A 49 2.87 -12.97 -5.66
C LEU A 49 2.45 -11.54 -5.30
N ALA A 50 1.22 -11.11 -5.57
CA ALA A 50 0.75 -9.76 -5.21
C ALA A 50 0.88 -9.50 -3.71
N ARG A 51 0.50 -10.45 -2.85
CA ARG A 51 0.67 -10.35 -1.38
C ARG A 51 2.14 -10.30 -0.97
N ALA A 52 2.98 -11.13 -1.58
CA ALA A 52 4.41 -11.18 -1.31
C ALA A 52 5.11 -9.89 -1.73
N ILE A 53 4.71 -9.31 -2.86
CA ILE A 53 5.18 -7.99 -3.22
C ILE A 53 4.66 -7.01 -2.17
N ASP A 54 3.38 -7.04 -1.78
CA ASP A 54 2.75 -6.09 -0.83
C ASP A 54 3.43 -5.95 0.54
N SER A 55 4.23 -6.93 0.95
CA SER A 55 5.04 -6.86 2.17
C SER A 55 6.38 -6.12 2.00
N LEU A 56 6.79 -5.82 0.77
CA LEU A 56 8.04 -5.13 0.48
C LEU A 56 7.96 -3.64 0.83
N ASN A 57 9.00 -3.13 1.48
CA ASN A 57 9.25 -1.70 1.58
C ASN A 57 9.66 -1.10 0.22
N LYS A 58 9.78 0.24 0.16
CA LYS A 58 10.10 0.97 -1.07
C LYS A 58 11.42 0.54 -1.67
N TRP A 59 12.48 0.39 -0.89
CA TRP A 59 13.79 -0.04 -1.40
C TRP A 59 13.75 -1.45 -1.98
N GLN A 60 13.15 -2.38 -1.24
CA GLN A 60 13.03 -3.77 -1.65
C GLN A 60 12.23 -3.90 -2.94
N PHE A 61 11.16 -3.11 -3.08
CA PHE A 61 10.37 -3.04 -4.30
C PHE A 61 11.19 -2.46 -5.47
N GLN A 62 11.99 -1.40 -5.25
CA GLN A 62 12.87 -0.85 -6.29
C GLN A 62 13.92 -1.87 -6.78
N VAL A 63 14.47 -2.67 -5.88
CA VAL A 63 15.38 -3.78 -6.26
C VAL A 63 14.64 -4.84 -7.07
N LEU A 64 13.41 -5.19 -6.68
CA LEU A 64 12.59 -6.14 -7.44
C LEU A 64 12.25 -5.62 -8.85
N GLU A 65 11.90 -4.33 -8.98
CA GLU A 65 11.66 -3.70 -10.28
C GLU A 65 12.91 -3.72 -11.17
N ALA A 66 14.10 -3.51 -10.59
CA ALA A 66 15.36 -3.65 -11.31
C ALA A 66 15.61 -5.09 -11.78
N CYS A 67 15.33 -6.10 -10.94
CA CYS A 67 15.37 -7.50 -11.37
C CYS A 67 14.40 -7.78 -12.52
N ALA A 68 13.18 -7.24 -12.46
CA ALA A 68 12.16 -7.39 -13.51
C ALA A 68 12.56 -6.74 -14.84
N ALA A 69 13.32 -5.64 -14.79
CA ALA A 69 13.82 -4.93 -15.96
C ALA A 69 14.98 -5.66 -16.68
N LEU A 70 15.69 -6.55 -15.99
CA LEU A 70 16.80 -7.33 -16.55
C LEU A 70 16.31 -8.57 -17.33
N ASP A 71 17.11 -8.97 -18.31
CA ASP A 71 16.93 -10.23 -19.03
C ASP A 71 17.50 -11.38 -18.19
N GLU A 72 16.91 -12.58 -18.29
CA GLU A 72 17.34 -13.76 -17.54
C GLU A 72 18.39 -14.58 -18.31
N PRO A 73 19.38 -15.18 -17.63
CA PRO A 73 19.61 -15.16 -16.18
C PRO A 73 20.18 -13.83 -15.66
N ILE A 74 19.72 -13.41 -14.49
CA ILE A 74 20.08 -12.15 -13.84
C ILE A 74 21.35 -12.34 -13.00
N ARG A 75 22.29 -11.39 -13.07
CA ARG A 75 23.49 -11.38 -12.22
C ARG A 75 23.42 -10.24 -11.21
N GLU A 76 23.93 -10.49 -10.00
CA GLU A 76 23.93 -9.49 -8.92
C GLU A 76 24.64 -8.18 -9.33
N LYS A 77 25.74 -8.28 -10.07
CA LYS A 77 26.48 -7.10 -10.57
C LYS A 77 25.62 -6.19 -11.47
N ASP A 78 24.69 -6.77 -12.22
CA ASP A 78 23.83 -6.03 -13.15
C ASP A 78 22.71 -5.32 -12.36
N ILE A 79 22.20 -5.96 -11.29
CA ILE A 79 21.28 -5.34 -10.33
C ILE A 79 21.96 -4.14 -9.65
N VAL A 80 23.19 -4.31 -9.14
CA VAL A 80 23.95 -3.24 -8.48
C VAL A 80 24.24 -2.08 -9.43
N ALA A 81 24.58 -2.37 -10.69
CA ALA A 81 24.82 -1.33 -11.69
C ALA A 81 23.57 -0.45 -11.90
N LEU A 82 22.40 -1.08 -12.01
CA LEU A 82 21.10 -0.43 -12.23
C LEU A 82 20.50 0.24 -10.98
N THR A 83 20.96 -0.17 -9.79
CA THR A 83 20.46 0.30 -8.49
C THR A 83 21.60 0.84 -7.64
N ASP A 84 21.97 0.14 -6.57
CA ASP A 84 23.02 0.47 -5.61
C ASP A 84 23.65 -0.82 -5.03
N LYS A 85 24.85 -0.72 -4.43
CA LYS A 85 25.51 -1.84 -3.74
C LYS A 85 24.66 -2.42 -2.58
N ALA A 86 23.82 -1.59 -1.95
CA ALA A 86 22.86 -2.01 -0.94
C ALA A 86 21.83 -3.04 -1.44
N ALA A 87 21.69 -3.24 -2.77
CA ALA A 87 20.81 -4.29 -3.29
C ALA A 87 21.27 -5.70 -2.90
N LEU A 88 22.56 -5.90 -2.64
CA LEU A 88 23.11 -7.19 -2.22
C LEU A 88 22.54 -7.69 -0.89
N THR A 89 22.10 -6.79 0.00
CA THR A 89 21.43 -7.18 1.26
C THR A 89 19.95 -7.48 1.07
N VAL A 90 19.35 -7.01 -0.02
CA VAL A 90 17.94 -7.22 -0.36
C VAL A 90 17.72 -8.52 -1.14
N ILE A 91 18.67 -8.91 -1.99
CA ILE A 91 18.57 -10.13 -2.82
C ILE A 91 18.24 -11.38 -1.98
N PRO A 92 18.93 -11.69 -0.87
CA PRO A 92 18.59 -12.84 -0.03
C PRO A 92 17.16 -12.78 0.53
N PHE A 93 16.66 -11.59 0.85
CA PHE A 93 15.29 -11.38 1.32
C PHE A 93 14.24 -11.61 0.22
N LEU A 94 14.53 -11.19 -1.01
CA LEU A 94 13.66 -11.50 -2.15
C LEU A 94 13.67 -13.00 -2.48
N ILE A 95 14.79 -13.70 -2.26
CA ILE A 95 14.89 -15.16 -2.39
C ILE A 95 14.03 -15.85 -1.33
N SER A 96 14.13 -15.43 -0.07
CA SER A 96 13.38 -16.05 1.01
C SER A 96 11.86 -15.84 0.87
N LEU A 97 11.42 -14.74 0.23
CA LEU A 97 10.03 -14.52 -0.16
C LEU A 97 9.59 -15.32 -1.40
N GLY A 98 10.52 -15.97 -2.11
CA GLY A 98 10.26 -16.65 -3.38
C GLY A 98 9.89 -15.72 -4.53
N LEU A 99 10.31 -14.45 -4.46
CA LEU A 99 10.11 -13.46 -5.52
C LEU A 99 11.24 -13.48 -6.55
N ILE A 100 12.41 -13.96 -6.16
CA ILE A 100 13.50 -14.34 -7.07
C ILE A 100 14.04 -15.69 -6.61
N TYR A 101 14.74 -16.44 -7.46
CA TYR A 101 15.36 -17.69 -7.03
C TYR A 101 16.69 -17.94 -7.74
N PRO A 102 17.66 -18.59 -7.05
CA PRO A 102 18.90 -19.01 -7.66
C PRO A 102 18.69 -20.25 -8.56
N ALA A 103 19.16 -20.14 -9.79
CA ALA A 103 19.40 -21.23 -10.74
C ALA A 103 20.91 -21.41 -10.95
N ASP A 104 21.31 -22.46 -11.67
CA ASP A 104 22.73 -22.78 -11.87
C ASP A 104 23.50 -21.71 -12.66
N ASP A 105 22.79 -20.93 -13.49
CA ASP A 105 23.35 -19.91 -14.40
C ASP A 105 23.13 -18.46 -13.93
N GLY A 106 22.45 -18.26 -12.80
CA GLY A 106 22.15 -16.96 -12.20
C GLY A 106 20.80 -16.90 -11.51
N LEU A 107 20.35 -15.70 -11.17
CA LEU A 107 19.04 -15.46 -10.58
C LEU A 107 17.95 -15.45 -11.65
N ARG A 108 16.77 -15.96 -11.31
CA ARG A 108 15.59 -15.98 -12.18
C ARG A 108 14.35 -15.50 -11.42
N LEU A 109 13.34 -15.07 -12.17
CA LEU A 109 12.04 -14.67 -11.61
C LEU A 109 11.00 -15.78 -11.78
N PRO A 110 10.03 -15.91 -10.86
CA PRO A 110 8.80 -16.65 -11.14
C PRO A 110 8.12 -16.13 -12.41
N TYR A 111 7.61 -17.03 -13.24
CA TYR A 111 7.10 -16.70 -14.58
C TYR A 111 6.05 -15.58 -14.58
N GLN A 112 5.08 -15.62 -13.65
CA GLN A 112 4.02 -14.60 -13.56
C GLN A 112 4.48 -13.28 -12.93
N LEU A 113 5.68 -13.20 -12.34
CA LEU A 113 6.03 -12.05 -11.50
C LEU A 113 6.05 -10.72 -12.27
N ARG A 114 6.59 -10.70 -13.50
CA ARG A 114 6.62 -9.48 -14.32
C ARG A 114 5.21 -8.95 -14.61
N GLU A 115 4.27 -9.85 -14.87
CA GLU A 115 2.86 -9.49 -15.10
C GLU A 115 2.21 -8.91 -13.84
N VAL A 116 2.51 -9.47 -12.66
CA VAL A 116 1.98 -8.97 -11.38
C VAL A 116 2.53 -7.59 -11.02
N ILE A 117 3.82 -7.35 -11.26
CA ILE A 117 4.44 -6.02 -11.10
C ILE A 117 3.79 -5.02 -12.07
N GLY A 118 3.54 -5.45 -13.30
CA GLY A 118 2.87 -4.68 -14.34
C GLY A 118 3.71 -4.58 -15.61
N ASN A 119 3.08 -4.10 -16.68
CA ASN A 119 3.70 -4.08 -18.01
C ASN A 119 4.84 -3.07 -18.17
N GLU A 120 4.94 -2.08 -17.27
CA GLU A 120 5.87 -0.96 -17.36
C GLU A 120 6.54 -0.69 -16.00
N PRO A 121 7.31 -1.66 -15.46
CA PRO A 121 7.97 -1.50 -14.16
C PRO A 121 8.88 -0.27 -14.18
N ALA A 122 8.83 0.56 -13.13
CA ALA A 122 9.53 1.84 -13.05
C ALA A 122 9.31 2.77 -14.26
N GLY A 123 8.18 2.67 -14.97
CA GLY A 123 7.89 3.44 -16.19
C GLY A 123 8.79 3.05 -17.38
N LEU A 124 9.37 1.85 -17.38
CA LEU A 124 10.18 1.35 -18.50
C LEU A 124 9.28 0.64 -19.51
N GLY A 125 9.49 0.92 -20.80
CA GLY A 125 8.81 0.20 -21.87
C GLY A 125 9.38 -1.20 -22.10
N PRO A 126 8.94 -1.90 -23.16
CA PRO A 126 9.44 -3.23 -23.49
C PRO A 126 10.93 -3.20 -23.91
N SER A 127 11.57 -4.36 -23.90
CA SER A 127 12.90 -4.53 -24.50
C SER A 127 12.86 -4.21 -25.99
N SER A 128 13.90 -3.56 -26.51
CA SER A 128 14.05 -3.37 -27.94
C SER A 128 14.35 -4.70 -28.64
N MET A 129 13.61 -5.00 -29.72
CA MET A 129 13.91 -6.13 -30.61
C MET A 129 15.08 -5.82 -31.57
N ALA A 130 15.52 -4.56 -31.65
CA ALA A 130 16.58 -4.11 -32.52
C ALA A 130 17.87 -3.85 -31.74
N LYS A 131 19.02 -4.10 -32.38
CA LYS A 131 20.31 -3.63 -31.88
C LYS A 131 20.34 -2.11 -31.88
N LEU A 132 20.49 -1.53 -30.69
CA LEU A 132 20.54 -0.08 -30.49
C LEU A 132 21.99 0.40 -30.38
N LYS A 133 22.31 1.50 -31.05
CA LYS A 133 23.58 2.21 -30.85
C LYS A 133 23.34 3.37 -29.88
N LEU A 134 23.29 3.06 -28.58
CA LEU A 134 22.88 4.01 -27.54
C LEU A 134 23.76 5.27 -27.48
N THR A 135 25.03 5.20 -27.88
CA THR A 135 25.92 6.38 -27.93
C THR A 135 25.47 7.46 -28.91
N THR A 136 24.62 7.15 -29.90
CA THR A 136 24.02 8.17 -30.78
C THR A 136 23.08 9.11 -30.01
N LEU A 137 22.61 8.74 -28.81
CA LEU A 137 21.80 9.61 -27.96
C LEU A 137 22.60 10.80 -27.38
N ASP A 138 23.93 10.75 -27.41
CA ASP A 138 24.78 11.87 -27.00
C ASP A 138 24.68 13.06 -27.98
N GLU A 139 24.31 12.79 -29.24
CA GLU A 139 24.13 13.77 -30.32
C GLU A 139 22.65 14.03 -30.63
N ILE A 140 21.79 13.99 -29.61
CA ILE A 140 20.33 14.07 -29.79
C ILE A 140 19.87 15.45 -30.32
N PRO A 141 19.08 15.50 -31.42
CA PRO A 141 18.47 16.75 -31.88
C PRO A 141 17.52 17.38 -30.84
N ALA A 142 17.41 18.71 -30.83
CA ALA A 142 16.63 19.44 -29.84
C ALA A 142 15.14 18.99 -29.75
N ASP A 143 14.49 18.77 -30.90
CA ASP A 143 13.10 18.32 -30.95
C ASP A 143 12.93 16.91 -30.37
N ALA A 144 13.88 16.00 -30.64
CA ALA A 144 13.88 14.65 -30.09
C ALA A 144 14.13 14.66 -28.57
N LYS A 145 15.05 15.51 -28.10
CA LYS A 145 15.35 15.68 -26.67
C LYS A 145 14.13 16.13 -25.88
N LYS A 146 13.35 17.08 -26.42
CA LYS A 146 12.11 17.55 -25.78
C LYS A 146 11.12 16.40 -25.60
N ILE A 147 10.91 15.58 -26.63
CA ILE A 147 10.01 14.42 -26.58
C ILE A 147 10.47 13.42 -25.51
N LEU A 148 11.75 13.03 -25.53
CA LEU A 148 12.28 12.05 -24.57
C LEU A 148 12.22 12.55 -23.14
N SER A 149 12.38 13.85 -22.88
CA SER A 149 12.29 14.41 -21.52
C SER A 149 10.95 14.13 -20.82
N HIS A 150 9.87 13.97 -21.59
CA HIS A 150 8.54 13.61 -21.07
C HIS A 150 8.38 12.10 -20.84
N LEU A 151 9.06 11.27 -21.64
CA LEU A 151 8.93 9.80 -21.60
C LEU A 151 9.91 9.13 -20.65
N VAL A 152 11.08 9.74 -20.41
CA VAL A 152 12.18 9.10 -19.64
C VAL A 152 11.75 8.75 -18.21
N TRP A 153 10.98 9.60 -17.53
CA TRP A 153 10.49 9.32 -16.16
C TRP A 153 8.96 9.17 -16.07
N GLY A 154 8.25 9.43 -17.17
CA GLY A 154 6.80 9.28 -17.27
C GLY A 154 6.40 7.88 -17.76
N PRO A 155 5.13 7.70 -18.16
CA PRO A 155 4.74 6.55 -18.94
C PRO A 155 5.63 6.45 -20.19
N PRO A 156 6.11 5.26 -20.57
CA PRO A 156 7.00 5.11 -21.72
C PRO A 156 6.27 5.28 -23.05
N ARG A 157 4.95 5.51 -23.03
CA ARG A 157 4.09 5.72 -24.21
C ARG A 157 3.89 7.20 -24.49
N GLY A 158 4.06 7.59 -25.76
CA GLY A 158 3.76 8.94 -26.26
C GLY A 158 2.74 8.90 -27.39
N SER A 159 1.83 9.89 -27.42
CA SER A 159 0.90 10.06 -28.53
C SER A 159 1.52 10.91 -29.65
N VAL A 160 1.26 10.51 -30.90
CA VAL A 160 1.73 11.18 -32.12
C VAL A 160 0.57 11.27 -33.12
N GLY A 161 0.59 12.30 -33.98
CA GLY A 161 -0.50 12.54 -34.94
C GLY A 161 -0.63 11.43 -35.99
N ASP A 162 0.47 11.10 -36.66
CA ASP A 162 0.58 9.98 -37.61
C ASP A 162 2.04 9.50 -37.68
N ILE A 163 2.27 8.22 -37.43
CA ILE A 163 3.61 7.59 -37.53
C ILE A 163 4.13 7.52 -38.97
N LYS A 164 3.25 7.59 -39.98
CA LYS A 164 3.66 7.63 -41.40
C LYS A 164 4.18 9.00 -41.83
N ASN A 165 3.76 10.07 -41.13
CA ASN A 165 4.24 11.43 -41.37
C ASN A 165 4.60 12.12 -40.04
N PRO A 166 5.61 11.61 -39.31
CA PRO A 166 5.97 12.11 -38.01
C PRO A 166 6.71 13.45 -38.11
N GLY A 167 6.55 14.31 -37.09
CA GLY A 167 7.39 15.50 -36.94
C GLY A 167 8.89 15.15 -36.82
N PRO A 168 9.80 16.11 -37.07
CA PRO A 168 11.24 15.84 -37.24
C PRO A 168 11.89 15.09 -36.06
N GLY A 169 11.51 15.44 -34.82
CA GLY A 169 12.01 14.73 -33.62
C GLY A 169 11.56 13.26 -33.55
N VAL A 170 10.29 12.98 -33.81
CA VAL A 170 9.76 11.60 -33.82
C VAL A 170 10.33 10.82 -34.99
N ALA A 171 10.47 11.44 -36.17
CA ALA A 171 11.06 10.82 -37.35
C ALA A 171 12.49 10.33 -37.08
N TRP A 172 13.31 11.16 -36.44
CA TRP A 172 14.68 10.79 -36.05
C TRP A 172 14.69 9.65 -35.04
N LEU A 173 13.85 9.72 -34.00
CA LEU A 173 13.78 8.67 -32.97
C LEU A 173 13.31 7.31 -33.53
N LEU A 174 12.37 7.31 -34.46
CA LEU A 174 11.92 6.09 -35.14
C LEU A 174 13.02 5.53 -36.06
N LYS A 175 13.72 6.40 -36.81
CA LYS A 175 14.83 6.02 -37.69
C LYS A 175 15.97 5.35 -36.91
N GLU A 176 16.37 5.95 -35.80
CA GLU A 176 17.42 5.42 -34.92
C GLU A 176 16.92 4.29 -33.98
N LYS A 177 15.62 3.94 -34.08
CA LYS A 177 14.94 2.90 -33.29
C LYS A 177 14.91 3.18 -31.78
N PHE A 178 15.08 4.43 -31.38
CA PHE A 178 14.95 4.89 -30.00
C PHE A 178 13.49 5.05 -29.56
N LEU A 179 12.56 5.08 -30.51
CA LEU A 179 11.14 4.84 -30.31
C LEU A 179 10.67 3.72 -31.22
N VAL A 180 9.68 2.97 -30.76
CA VAL A 180 9.03 1.91 -31.54
C VAL A 180 7.54 2.22 -31.68
N PRO A 181 6.93 2.06 -32.87
CA PRO A 181 5.51 2.25 -33.02
C PRO A 181 4.74 1.11 -32.32
N LEU A 182 3.77 1.48 -31.48
CA LEU A 182 2.82 0.54 -30.88
C LEU A 182 1.57 0.39 -31.75
N ASP A 183 1.09 1.51 -32.30
CA ASP A 183 -0.02 1.57 -33.26
C ASP A 183 0.24 2.73 -34.24
N GLN A 184 -0.77 3.28 -34.94
CA GLN A 184 -0.59 4.40 -35.89
C GLN A 184 -0.38 5.78 -35.22
N ARG A 185 -0.75 5.91 -33.94
CA ARG A 185 -0.77 7.16 -33.16
C ARG A 185 -0.03 7.06 -31.82
N THR A 186 0.57 5.91 -31.53
CA THR A 186 1.28 5.68 -30.27
C THR A 186 2.67 5.14 -30.53
N VAL A 187 3.66 5.77 -29.91
CA VAL A 187 5.04 5.30 -29.85
C VAL A 187 5.38 4.89 -28.42
N ILE A 188 6.32 3.97 -28.28
CA ILE A 188 6.82 3.53 -26.98
C ILE A 188 8.34 3.64 -26.92
N LEU A 189 8.85 4.05 -25.76
CA LEU A 189 10.27 4.16 -25.42
C LEU A 189 10.79 2.81 -24.89
N PRO A 190 11.71 2.13 -25.60
CA PRO A 190 12.29 0.89 -25.11
C PRO A 190 13.09 1.09 -23.82
N LYS A 191 13.12 0.06 -22.95
CA LYS A 191 13.79 0.14 -21.64
C LYS A 191 15.27 0.51 -21.73
N GLU A 192 15.99 0.04 -22.75
CA GLU A 192 17.42 0.27 -22.90
C GLU A 192 17.73 1.75 -23.15
N VAL A 193 16.87 2.42 -23.93
CA VAL A 193 16.96 3.85 -24.22
C VAL A 193 16.65 4.67 -22.97
N ALA A 194 15.58 4.30 -22.26
CA ALA A 194 15.21 4.95 -21.00
C ALA A 194 16.33 4.83 -19.97
N ILE A 195 16.84 3.62 -19.72
CA ILE A 195 17.92 3.35 -18.76
C ILE A 195 19.18 4.14 -19.12
N TYR A 196 19.55 4.21 -20.40
CA TYR A 196 20.69 5.01 -20.85
C TYR A 196 20.52 6.49 -20.51
N LEU A 197 19.36 7.08 -20.83
CA LEU A 197 19.04 8.48 -20.54
C LEU A 197 18.87 8.77 -19.04
N ARG A 198 18.57 7.75 -18.23
CA ARG A 198 18.55 7.81 -16.77
C ARG A 198 19.95 7.69 -16.15
N GLY A 199 21.01 7.63 -16.96
CA GLY A 199 22.39 7.48 -16.47
C GLY A 199 22.71 6.07 -15.97
N GLY A 200 22.05 5.06 -16.55
CA GLY A 200 22.22 3.66 -16.16
C GLY A 200 21.45 3.27 -14.90
N LYS A 201 20.43 4.04 -14.50
CA LYS A 201 19.62 3.79 -13.30
C LYS A 201 18.16 3.53 -13.62
N ILE A 202 17.52 2.69 -12.81
CA ILE A 202 16.09 2.35 -12.97
C ILE A 202 15.20 3.42 -12.35
N HIS A 203 15.52 3.88 -11.14
CA HIS A 203 14.72 4.87 -10.42
C HIS A 203 15.43 6.23 -10.34
N LYS A 204 14.64 7.30 -10.29
CA LYS A 204 15.14 8.69 -10.20
C LYS A 204 15.81 8.93 -8.85
N GLU A 205 15.17 8.42 -7.80
CA GLU A 205 15.59 8.47 -6.42
C GLU A 205 15.55 7.05 -5.86
N GLN A 206 16.54 6.70 -5.04
CA GLN A 206 16.66 5.40 -4.42
C GLN A 206 16.44 5.52 -2.92
N PHE A 207 15.43 4.82 -2.42
CA PHE A 207 14.99 4.96 -1.04
C PHE A 207 15.67 3.94 -0.14
N ILE A 208 17.01 3.83 -0.21
CA ILE A 208 17.80 2.76 0.42
C ILE A 208 17.55 2.69 1.94
N THR A 209 17.49 3.84 2.60
CA THR A 209 17.27 3.97 4.04
C THR A 209 15.87 4.47 4.34
N ALA A 210 15.27 3.97 5.41
CA ALA A 210 14.02 4.48 5.93
C ALA A 210 14.17 5.97 6.32
N PRO A 211 13.20 6.84 5.98
CA PRO A 211 13.13 8.19 6.51
C PRO A 211 13.06 8.16 8.04
N GLN A 212 13.76 9.07 8.71
CA GLN A 212 13.64 9.20 10.16
C GLN A 212 12.42 10.02 10.52
N LEU A 213 11.66 9.59 11.53
CA LEU A 213 10.54 10.37 12.04
C LEU A 213 11.03 11.68 12.68
N GLN A 214 10.38 12.76 12.28
CA GLN A 214 10.58 14.10 12.83
C GLN A 214 9.36 14.49 13.65
N GLY A 215 9.60 15.06 14.84
CA GLY A 215 8.55 15.36 15.79
C GLY A 215 9.09 15.77 17.15
N THR A 216 8.18 15.96 18.10
CA THR A 216 8.54 16.36 19.47
C THR A 216 8.82 15.14 20.34
N LYS A 217 9.88 15.19 21.15
CA LYS A 217 10.17 14.13 22.12
C LYS A 217 9.06 14.05 23.18
N ARG A 218 8.72 12.82 23.57
CA ARG A 218 7.77 12.49 24.63
C ARG A 218 8.42 11.49 25.58
N ASP A 219 8.34 11.76 26.87
CA ASP A 219 8.71 10.79 27.90
C ASP A 219 7.57 9.79 28.13
N ALA A 220 7.93 8.60 28.61
CA ALA A 220 6.99 7.51 28.82
C ALA A 220 5.88 7.87 29.82
N LYS A 221 6.20 8.60 30.88
CA LYS A 221 5.23 8.96 31.93
C LYS A 221 4.13 9.86 31.37
N ASN A 222 4.50 10.93 30.65
CA ASN A 222 3.51 11.84 30.07
C ASN A 222 2.68 11.16 28.98
N ARG A 223 3.27 10.26 28.19
CA ARG A 223 2.54 9.44 27.21
C ARG A 223 1.50 8.55 27.89
N ASP A 224 1.88 7.85 28.95
CA ASP A 224 0.98 6.91 29.62
C ASP A 224 -0.18 7.66 30.34
N LEU A 225 0.09 8.83 30.92
CA LEU A 225 -0.94 9.70 31.49
C LEU A 225 -1.92 10.22 30.41
N ALA A 226 -1.41 10.64 29.26
CA ALA A 226 -2.23 11.07 28.13
C ALA A 226 -3.11 9.93 27.60
N ALA A 227 -2.55 8.72 27.48
CA ALA A 227 -3.31 7.54 27.06
C ALA A 227 -4.47 7.23 28.02
N ILE A 228 -4.26 7.27 29.33
CA ILE A 228 -5.32 7.06 30.33
C ILE A 228 -6.42 8.13 30.21
N ALA A 229 -6.03 9.40 30.02
CA ALA A 229 -6.97 10.51 29.86
C ALA A 229 -7.81 10.37 28.59
N ASN A 230 -7.19 10.00 27.46
CA ASN A 230 -7.89 9.81 26.18
C ASN A 230 -8.81 8.59 26.22
N ILE A 231 -8.37 7.46 26.79
CA ILE A 231 -9.23 6.28 26.97
C ILE A 231 -10.47 6.64 27.79
N SER A 232 -10.28 7.35 28.91
CA SER A 232 -11.39 7.77 29.78
C SER A 232 -12.35 8.73 29.07
N THR A 233 -11.82 9.61 28.22
CA THR A 233 -12.62 10.56 27.41
C THR A 233 -13.43 9.85 26.35
N VAL A 234 -12.85 8.90 25.62
CA VAL A 234 -13.55 8.09 24.60
C VAL A 234 -14.66 7.25 25.23
N LEU A 235 -14.38 6.58 26.37
CA LEU A 235 -15.40 5.82 27.09
C LEU A 235 -16.58 6.71 27.51
N ARG A 236 -16.29 7.92 28.01
CA ARG A 236 -17.33 8.90 28.37
C ARG A 236 -18.13 9.34 27.15
N TRP A 237 -17.50 9.59 26.00
CA TRP A 237 -18.23 9.97 24.78
C TRP A 237 -19.13 8.87 24.24
N VAL A 238 -18.69 7.60 24.28
CA VAL A 238 -19.53 6.45 23.91
C VAL A 238 -20.73 6.34 24.85
N GLU A 239 -20.49 6.44 26.16
CA GLU A 239 -21.55 6.39 27.17
C GLU A 239 -22.56 7.52 27.01
N GLU A 240 -22.09 8.76 26.87
CA GLU A 240 -22.93 9.94 26.68
C GLU A 240 -23.75 9.88 25.39
N LEU A 241 -23.15 9.43 24.28
CA LEU A 241 -23.86 9.29 23.00
C LEU A 241 -25.01 8.28 23.11
N LEU A 242 -24.76 7.14 23.77
CA LEU A 242 -25.77 6.10 23.91
C LEU A 242 -26.87 6.50 24.90
N ASN A 243 -26.55 7.19 26.00
CA ASN A 243 -27.57 7.77 26.87
C ASN A 243 -28.43 8.79 26.11
N PHE A 244 -27.80 9.66 25.32
CA PHE A 244 -28.53 10.63 24.49
C PHE A 244 -29.48 9.93 23.51
N TRP A 245 -29.04 8.91 22.78
CA TRP A 245 -29.91 8.16 21.86
C TRP A 245 -30.92 7.23 22.55
N ALA A 246 -30.79 6.98 23.85
CA ALA A 246 -31.84 6.33 24.62
C ALA A 246 -33.05 7.26 24.84
N GLU A 247 -32.79 8.57 25.00
CA GLU A 247 -33.80 9.61 25.25
C GLU A 247 -34.30 10.25 23.95
N GLU A 248 -33.38 10.56 23.04
CA GLU A 248 -33.62 11.19 21.74
C GLU A 248 -33.03 10.32 20.61
N PRO A 249 -33.76 9.27 20.17
CA PRO A 249 -33.33 8.39 19.10
C PRO A 249 -33.00 9.13 17.81
N ALA A 250 -31.91 8.74 17.16
CA ALA A 250 -31.59 9.23 15.82
C ALA A 250 -32.29 8.40 14.74
N ASP A 251 -32.61 9.03 13.61
CA ASP A 251 -33.20 8.32 12.46
C ASP A 251 -32.12 7.70 11.56
N SER A 252 -32.35 6.43 11.16
CA SER A 252 -31.57 5.76 10.12
C SER A 252 -32.07 6.17 8.74
N LEU A 253 -31.14 6.37 7.81
CA LEU A 253 -31.44 6.58 6.41
C LEU A 253 -32.00 5.30 5.77
N ARG A 254 -32.85 5.45 4.75
CA ARG A 254 -33.36 4.31 3.95
C ARG A 254 -32.25 3.46 3.32
N ALA A 255 -31.11 4.07 3.00
CA ALA A 255 -29.94 3.38 2.46
C ALA A 255 -29.03 2.79 3.55
N GLY A 256 -29.44 2.89 4.82
CA GLY A 256 -28.63 2.58 6.00
C GLY A 256 -27.75 3.76 6.41
N GLY A 257 -27.50 3.84 7.72
CA GLY A 257 -26.60 4.84 8.31
C GLY A 257 -27.32 6.03 8.95
N LEU A 258 -26.55 6.86 9.65
CA LEU A 258 -26.99 8.04 10.39
C LEU A 258 -27.14 9.26 9.45
N GLY A 259 -28.26 9.96 9.56
CA GLY A 259 -28.49 11.21 8.85
C GLY A 259 -27.52 12.32 9.26
N VAL A 260 -27.16 13.21 8.32
CA VAL A 260 -26.26 14.37 8.61
C VAL A 260 -26.85 15.30 9.67
N ARG A 261 -28.18 15.43 9.73
CA ARG A 261 -28.86 16.24 10.73
C ARG A 261 -28.69 15.64 12.13
N ASP A 262 -28.96 14.35 12.27
CA ASP A 262 -28.83 13.64 13.54
C ASP A 262 -27.38 13.56 14.01
N LEU A 263 -26.42 13.37 13.07
CA LEU A 263 -24.99 13.48 13.36
C LEU A 263 -24.62 14.85 13.93
N LYS A 264 -25.16 15.92 13.34
CA LYS A 264 -24.93 17.29 13.81
C LYS A 264 -25.54 17.55 15.18
N VAL A 265 -26.74 17.02 15.45
CA VAL A 265 -27.38 17.10 16.78
C VAL A 265 -26.52 16.37 17.82
N ALA A 266 -26.11 15.13 17.53
CA ALA A 266 -25.23 14.37 18.41
C ALA A 266 -23.87 15.06 18.65
N SER A 267 -23.29 15.68 17.61
CA SER A 267 -22.05 16.47 17.72
C SER A 267 -22.20 17.67 18.65
N GLN A 268 -23.33 18.39 18.55
CA GLN A 268 -23.64 19.51 19.44
C GLN A 268 -23.85 19.05 20.88
N HIS A 269 -24.53 17.93 21.10
CA HIS A 269 -24.75 17.35 22.42
C HIS A 269 -23.43 16.94 23.09
N LEU A 270 -22.56 16.21 22.38
CA LEU A 270 -21.26 15.77 22.89
C LEU A 270 -20.23 16.89 23.05
N GLY A 271 -20.44 18.02 22.36
CA GLY A 271 -19.50 19.14 22.33
C GLY A 271 -18.20 18.84 21.55
N ILE A 272 -18.27 18.00 20.52
CA ILE A 272 -17.14 17.59 19.67
C ILE A 272 -17.49 17.76 18.20
N ASP A 273 -16.51 17.78 17.30
CA ASP A 273 -16.75 17.92 15.86
C ASP A 273 -17.44 16.68 15.24
N GLU A 274 -18.17 16.89 14.15
CA GLU A 274 -18.95 15.84 13.46
C GLU A 274 -18.09 14.63 13.05
N SER A 275 -16.82 14.84 12.68
CA SER A 275 -15.91 13.74 12.33
C SER A 275 -15.55 12.89 13.55
N CYS A 276 -15.31 13.52 14.70
CA CYS A 276 -15.13 12.80 15.96
C CYS A 276 -16.41 12.08 16.40
N THR A 277 -17.59 12.72 16.31
CA THR A 277 -18.87 12.08 16.61
C THR A 277 -19.13 10.86 15.73
N ALA A 278 -18.84 10.95 14.42
CA ALA A 278 -18.96 9.82 13.51
C ALA A 278 -18.04 8.66 13.92
N PHE A 279 -16.81 8.96 14.34
CA PHE A 279 -15.89 7.95 14.86
C PHE A 279 -16.43 7.26 16.12
N ILE A 280 -16.93 8.03 17.09
CA ILE A 280 -17.52 7.49 18.33
C ILE A 280 -18.75 6.62 18.03
N ALA A 281 -19.63 7.06 17.14
CA ALA A 281 -20.78 6.28 16.70
C ALA A 281 -20.35 4.96 16.03
N GLU A 282 -19.33 5.00 15.17
CA GLU A 282 -18.78 3.80 14.53
C GLU A 282 -18.19 2.80 15.54
N LEU A 283 -17.49 3.26 16.58
CA LEU A 283 -17.00 2.39 17.64
C LEU A 283 -18.15 1.69 18.37
N ALA A 284 -19.19 2.43 18.73
CA ALA A 284 -20.37 1.88 19.40
C ALA A 284 -21.10 0.86 18.51
N PHE A 285 -21.21 1.14 17.21
CA PHE A 285 -21.82 0.24 16.24
C PHE A 285 -21.02 -1.05 16.06
N LEU A 286 -19.70 -0.94 15.88
CA LEU A 286 -18.80 -2.07 15.75
C LEU A 286 -18.80 -2.99 16.98
N SER A 287 -18.93 -2.41 18.16
CA SER A 287 -19.05 -3.16 19.42
C SER A 287 -20.48 -3.67 19.71
N SER A 288 -21.40 -3.53 18.76
CA SER A 288 -22.81 -3.90 18.88
C SER A 288 -23.53 -3.23 20.06
N LEU A 289 -23.10 -2.04 20.46
CA LEU A 289 -23.74 -1.24 21.51
C LEU A 289 -24.94 -0.46 20.98
N ILE A 290 -25.08 -0.38 19.65
CA ILE A 290 -26.20 0.23 18.93
C ILE A 290 -27.05 -0.86 18.28
N ALA A 291 -28.36 -0.63 18.22
CA ALA A 291 -29.33 -1.39 17.44
C ALA A 291 -30.17 -0.44 16.56
N ILE A 292 -30.73 -0.97 15.48
CA ILE A 292 -31.73 -0.29 14.66
C ILE A 292 -33.05 -1.04 14.86
N ASN A 293 -34.11 -0.35 15.29
CA ASN A 293 -35.43 -0.95 15.53
C ASN A 293 -36.26 -1.06 14.22
N ALA A 294 -37.51 -1.51 14.34
CA ALA A 294 -38.40 -1.70 13.19
C ALA A 294 -38.87 -0.36 12.58
N GLU A 295 -38.79 0.72 13.34
CA GLU A 295 -39.12 2.09 12.95
C GLU A 295 -37.90 2.85 12.36
N ASP A 296 -36.83 2.13 12.00
CA ASP A 296 -35.57 2.70 11.48
C ASP A 296 -34.89 3.67 12.47
N GLN A 297 -35.10 3.53 13.78
CA GLN A 297 -34.46 4.35 14.80
C GLN A 297 -33.19 3.69 15.34
N ILE A 298 -32.16 4.51 15.52
CA ILE A 298 -30.85 4.15 16.06
C ILE A 298 -30.88 4.37 17.58
N LEU A 299 -30.71 3.28 18.32
CA LEU A 299 -30.90 3.20 19.77
C LEU A 299 -29.78 2.38 20.42
N PRO A 300 -29.55 2.50 21.74
CA PRO A 300 -28.71 1.54 22.46
C PRO A 300 -29.27 0.12 22.39
N SER A 301 -28.37 -0.86 22.29
CA SER A 301 -28.73 -2.27 22.38
C SER A 301 -28.72 -2.74 23.84
N ASN A 302 -29.29 -3.91 24.10
CA ASN A 302 -29.21 -4.56 25.42
C ASN A 302 -27.76 -4.89 25.87
N LYS A 303 -26.77 -4.83 24.97
CA LYS A 303 -25.37 -4.99 25.33
C LYS A 303 -24.80 -3.74 26.01
N PHE A 304 -25.44 -2.58 25.86
CA PHE A 304 -24.98 -1.34 26.49
C PHE A 304 -24.99 -1.45 28.02
N ASP A 305 -26.07 -1.96 28.61
CA ASP A 305 -26.16 -2.19 30.06
C ASP A 305 -25.07 -3.14 30.57
N ILE A 306 -24.82 -4.23 29.81
CA ILE A 306 -23.76 -5.20 30.13
C ILE A 306 -22.38 -4.54 30.05
N TRP A 307 -22.15 -3.69 29.05
CA TRP A 307 -20.89 -2.98 28.88
C TRP A 307 -20.64 -2.01 30.03
N LEU A 308 -21.65 -1.27 30.52
CA LEU A 308 -21.54 -0.37 31.67
C LEU A 308 -21.15 -1.09 32.98
N MET A 309 -21.52 -2.37 33.13
CA MET A 309 -21.16 -3.17 34.31
C MET A 309 -19.70 -3.66 34.29
N GLN A 310 -18.98 -3.50 33.18
CA GLN A 310 -17.60 -3.96 33.06
C GLN A 310 -16.58 -2.96 33.63
N THR A 311 -15.37 -3.45 33.93
CA THR A 311 -14.25 -2.58 34.28
C THR A 311 -13.89 -1.65 33.11
N PRO A 312 -13.33 -0.45 33.35
CA PRO A 312 -12.91 0.46 32.27
C PRO A 312 -11.97 -0.20 31.26
N GLY A 313 -11.06 -1.07 31.71
CA GLY A 313 -10.16 -1.81 30.82
C GLY A 313 -10.88 -2.79 29.89
N ALA A 314 -11.88 -3.51 30.39
CA ALA A 314 -12.69 -4.41 29.57
C ALA A 314 -13.56 -3.64 28.57
N ARG A 315 -14.17 -2.52 29.02
CA ARG A 315 -14.91 -1.61 28.14
C ARG A 315 -14.04 -1.09 27.00
N TRP A 316 -12.83 -0.64 27.31
CA TRP A 316 -11.85 -0.17 26.33
C TRP A 316 -11.44 -1.27 25.35
N GLN A 317 -11.10 -2.46 25.86
CA GLN A 317 -10.73 -3.60 25.02
C GLN A 317 -11.84 -3.94 24.01
N GLN A 318 -13.11 -3.93 24.44
CA GLN A 318 -14.25 -4.26 23.58
C GLN A 318 -14.41 -3.28 22.40
N ILE A 319 -14.10 -1.99 22.57
CA ILE A 319 -14.19 -1.00 21.48
C ILE A 319 -12.91 -0.94 20.65
N ALA A 320 -11.74 -0.90 21.29
CA ALA A 320 -10.45 -0.76 20.60
C ALA A 320 -10.11 -1.98 19.74
N SER A 321 -10.45 -3.19 20.19
CA SER A 321 -10.22 -4.42 19.41
C SER A 321 -11.02 -4.45 18.11
N GLN A 322 -12.25 -3.91 18.10
CA GLN A 322 -13.07 -3.85 16.89
C GLN A 322 -12.54 -2.79 15.91
N TRP A 323 -12.11 -1.65 16.43
CA TRP A 323 -11.46 -0.61 15.62
C TRP A 323 -10.19 -1.13 14.91
N LEU A 324 -9.40 -1.96 15.59
CA LEU A 324 -8.16 -2.49 15.02
C LEU A 324 -8.40 -3.37 13.78
N ILE A 325 -9.49 -4.14 13.77
CA ILE A 325 -9.75 -5.17 12.74
C ILE A 325 -10.78 -4.74 11.69
N THR A 326 -11.51 -3.66 11.92
CA THR A 326 -12.59 -3.23 11.02
C THR A 326 -12.06 -2.73 9.67
N SER A 327 -12.80 -3.03 8.61
CA SER A 327 -12.62 -2.41 7.28
C SER A 327 -13.27 -1.03 7.19
N ARG A 328 -14.08 -0.63 8.17
CA ARG A 328 -14.83 0.65 8.14
C ARG A 328 -13.93 1.84 8.46
N VAL A 329 -14.13 2.95 7.75
CA VAL A 329 -13.28 4.15 7.83
C VAL A 329 -14.13 5.38 8.12
N SER A 330 -14.19 5.77 9.40
CA SER A 330 -15.03 6.88 9.86
C SER A 330 -14.67 8.23 9.21
N GLY A 331 -13.39 8.45 8.88
CA GLY A 331 -12.90 9.67 8.24
C GLY A 331 -13.45 9.94 6.83
N LEU A 332 -14.14 8.97 6.22
CA LEU A 332 -14.88 9.19 4.97
C LEU A 332 -16.14 10.04 5.16
N VAL A 333 -16.68 10.08 6.39
CA VAL A 333 -17.85 10.90 6.72
C VAL A 333 -17.45 12.37 6.64
N GLY A 334 -18.17 13.14 5.81
CA GLY A 334 -17.87 14.56 5.57
C GLY A 334 -16.67 14.81 4.63
N ARG A 335 -16.15 13.79 3.95
CA ARG A 335 -15.06 13.94 2.97
C ARG A 335 -15.54 14.72 1.73
N ALA A 336 -14.87 15.83 1.42
CA ALA A 336 -15.25 16.77 0.37
C ALA A 336 -15.24 16.19 -1.06
N ASP A 337 -14.29 15.31 -1.36
CA ASP A 337 -14.07 14.76 -2.72
C ASP A 337 -14.88 13.48 -3.02
N SER A 338 -15.91 13.19 -2.23
CA SER A 338 -16.78 12.03 -2.43
C SER A 338 -18.26 12.39 -2.35
N LYS A 339 -19.10 11.49 -2.86
CA LYS A 339 -20.53 11.50 -2.50
C LYS A 339 -20.64 11.49 -0.98
N ASN A 340 -21.69 12.10 -0.45
CA ASN A 340 -21.90 12.20 0.98
C ASN A 340 -22.06 10.81 1.61
N ILE A 341 -21.00 10.31 2.25
CA ILE A 341 -20.98 9.00 2.92
C ILE A 341 -21.51 9.19 4.34
N ALA A 342 -22.59 8.48 4.67
CA ALA A 342 -23.19 8.52 6.00
C ALA A 342 -22.37 7.69 7.00
N ALA A 343 -22.26 8.19 8.24
CA ALA A 343 -21.84 7.36 9.38
C ALA A 343 -22.79 6.16 9.53
N LEU A 344 -22.32 5.04 10.07
CA LEU A 344 -23.09 3.78 10.23
C LEU A 344 -23.57 3.15 8.92
N GLY A 345 -23.25 3.73 7.76
CA GLY A 345 -23.65 3.26 6.44
C GLY A 345 -22.69 2.19 5.86
N PRO A 346 -23.12 1.40 4.87
CA PRO A 346 -22.30 0.35 4.25
C PRO A 346 -21.16 0.90 3.37
N GLU A 347 -21.20 2.18 2.99
CA GLU A 347 -20.21 2.78 2.08
C GLU A 347 -18.85 3.09 2.74
N LEU A 348 -18.71 2.82 4.04
CA LEU A 348 -17.51 3.09 4.83
C LEU A 348 -16.39 2.05 4.66
N ASP A 349 -16.67 0.91 4.03
CA ASP A 349 -15.73 -0.21 3.95
C ASP A 349 -14.57 0.04 2.98
N ARG A 350 -13.34 -0.12 3.48
CA ARG A 350 -12.09 -0.10 2.71
C ARG A 350 -11.25 -1.31 3.10
N VAL A 351 -10.95 -2.16 2.12
CA VAL A 351 -10.22 -3.43 2.30
C VAL A 351 -8.88 -3.25 3.04
N ASN A 352 -8.22 -2.11 2.85
CA ASN A 352 -6.89 -1.86 3.42
C ASN A 352 -6.91 -1.18 4.80
N ALA A 353 -8.07 -0.81 5.35
CA ALA A 353 -8.15 0.01 6.56
C ALA A 353 -7.46 -0.63 7.77
N ALA A 354 -7.81 -1.89 8.08
CA ALA A 354 -7.20 -2.63 9.18
C ALA A 354 -5.67 -2.76 9.02
N ARG A 355 -5.18 -3.02 7.80
CA ARG A 355 -3.74 -3.09 7.51
C ARG A 355 -3.04 -1.75 7.76
N VAL A 356 -3.66 -0.64 7.35
CA VAL A 356 -3.11 0.71 7.57
C VAL A 356 -3.07 1.03 9.06
N ARG A 357 -4.10 0.70 9.83
CA ARG A 357 -4.13 0.89 11.30
C ARG A 357 -3.03 0.09 11.99
N THR A 358 -2.92 -1.20 11.70
CA THR A 358 -1.87 -2.06 12.27
C THR A 358 -0.49 -1.49 11.99
N LEU A 359 -0.18 -1.14 10.74
CA LEU A 359 1.11 -0.57 10.40
C LEU A 359 1.33 0.80 11.07
N THR A 360 0.28 1.60 11.21
CA THR A 360 0.35 2.89 11.91
C THR A 360 0.79 2.68 13.36
N LEU A 361 0.14 1.76 14.07
CA LEU A 361 0.47 1.45 15.47
C LEU A 361 1.86 0.79 15.61
N GLU A 362 2.26 -0.06 14.68
CA GLU A 362 3.60 -0.65 14.66
C GLU A 362 4.68 0.42 14.54
N LEU A 363 4.55 1.35 13.59
CA LEU A 363 5.48 2.46 13.41
C LEU A 363 5.53 3.39 14.64
N LEU A 364 4.39 3.69 15.26
CA LEU A 364 4.34 4.46 16.50
C LEU A 364 5.02 3.71 17.66
N LYS A 365 4.82 2.39 17.76
CA LYS A 365 5.43 1.54 18.80
C LYS A 365 6.96 1.44 18.64
N GLU A 366 7.44 1.28 17.42
CA GLU A 366 8.88 1.29 17.09
C GLU A 366 9.53 2.65 17.46
N ASN A 367 8.73 3.72 17.48
CA ASN A 367 9.16 5.09 17.72
C ASN A 367 8.48 5.72 18.95
N ALA A 368 8.31 4.95 20.04
CA ALA A 368 7.47 5.33 21.18
C ALA A 368 7.90 6.57 22.00
N SER A 369 9.05 7.19 21.67
CA SER A 369 9.59 8.39 22.34
C SER A 369 9.42 9.68 21.54
N ILE A 370 8.75 9.63 20.39
CA ILE A 370 8.50 10.78 19.52
C ILE A 370 7.01 10.89 19.20
N ALA A 371 6.46 12.09 19.25
CA ALA A 371 5.18 12.43 18.64
C ALA A 371 5.47 12.97 17.22
N PRO A 372 5.30 12.16 16.16
CA PRO A 372 5.71 12.51 14.81
C PRO A 372 4.82 13.61 14.21
N SER A 373 5.40 14.43 13.36
CA SER A 373 4.63 15.28 12.44
C SER A 373 3.93 14.42 11.38
N LYS A 374 2.76 14.87 10.91
CA LYS A 374 1.96 14.13 9.92
C LYS A 374 2.74 13.84 8.63
N ASP A 375 3.45 14.83 8.10
CA ASP A 375 4.19 14.68 6.85
C ASP A 375 5.34 13.67 6.99
N SER A 376 6.11 13.76 8.07
CA SER A 376 7.21 12.82 8.32
C SER A 376 6.70 11.40 8.56
N PHE A 377 5.55 11.25 9.21
CA PHE A 377 4.93 9.94 9.38
C PHE A 377 4.47 9.34 8.04
N ARG A 378 3.84 10.14 7.17
CA ARG A 378 3.44 9.70 5.83
C ARG A 378 4.64 9.28 5.01
N GLU A 379 5.74 10.04 5.05
CA GLU A 379 6.97 9.69 4.34
C GLU A 379 7.51 8.32 4.76
N LEU A 380 7.60 8.06 6.07
CA LEU A 380 8.00 6.75 6.58
C LEU A 380 6.98 5.65 6.23
N PHE A 381 5.68 5.95 6.32
CA PHE A 381 4.63 5.00 5.97
C PHE A 381 4.71 4.59 4.50
N SER A 382 4.83 5.56 3.58
CA SER A 382 4.99 5.32 2.14
C SER A 382 6.31 4.60 1.81
N TRP A 383 7.34 4.78 2.65
CA TRP A 383 8.55 3.98 2.56
C TRP A 383 8.31 2.52 2.98
N ARG A 384 7.60 2.31 4.10
CA ARG A 384 7.38 0.97 4.67
C ARG A 384 6.38 0.14 3.88
N ALA A 385 5.32 0.76 3.38
CA ALA A 385 4.25 0.15 2.59
C ALA A 385 3.93 1.04 1.37
N PRO A 386 4.78 1.02 0.33
CA PRO A 386 4.59 1.86 -0.85
C PRO A 386 3.29 1.52 -1.58
N VAL A 387 2.54 2.56 -1.94
CA VAL A 387 1.36 2.45 -2.82
C VAL A 387 1.78 1.83 -4.15
N ARG A 388 1.12 0.75 -4.58
CA ARG A 388 1.34 0.16 -5.92
C ARG A 388 0.29 0.54 -6.95
N ARG A 389 -0.95 0.83 -6.52
CA ARG A 389 -2.08 1.22 -7.39
C ARG A 389 -2.96 2.23 -6.64
N ASN A 390 -3.30 3.36 -7.27
CA ASN A 390 -4.13 4.46 -6.76
C ASN A 390 -3.76 5.01 -5.36
N SER A 391 -3.02 6.13 -5.33
CA SER A 391 -2.41 6.70 -4.13
C SER A 391 -3.31 7.55 -3.23
N SER A 392 -4.34 8.21 -3.78
CA SER A 392 -4.98 9.34 -3.07
C SER A 392 -5.64 8.95 -1.74
N LEU A 393 -6.24 7.77 -1.65
CA LEU A 393 -6.92 7.36 -0.41
C LEU A 393 -5.97 6.83 0.66
N GLN A 394 -4.79 6.31 0.29
CA GLN A 394 -3.88 5.72 1.28
C GLN A 394 -3.33 6.80 2.22
N ASP A 395 -2.97 7.97 1.70
CA ASP A 395 -2.44 9.06 2.51
C ASP A 395 -3.49 9.55 3.52
N GLU A 396 -4.75 9.72 3.08
CA GLU A 396 -5.86 10.08 3.96
C GLU A 396 -6.15 8.99 5.02
N LEU A 397 -6.07 7.71 4.64
CA LEU A 397 -6.24 6.59 5.59
C LEU A 397 -5.17 6.62 6.69
N VAL A 398 -3.92 6.99 6.35
CA VAL A 398 -2.84 7.15 7.32
C VAL A 398 -3.15 8.31 8.27
N GLU A 399 -3.63 9.44 7.74
CA GLU A 399 -4.02 10.59 8.55
C GLU A 399 -5.15 10.28 9.53
N TRP A 400 -6.21 9.64 9.04
CA TRP A 400 -7.33 9.24 9.89
C TRP A 400 -6.88 8.22 10.91
N SER A 401 -6.07 7.22 10.53
CA SER A 401 -5.55 6.23 11.47
C SER A 401 -4.69 6.85 12.57
N LEU A 402 -3.88 7.88 12.24
CA LEU A 402 -3.13 8.63 13.24
C LEU A 402 -4.06 9.37 14.21
N ARG A 403 -5.06 10.10 13.68
CA ARG A 403 -6.04 10.83 14.51
C ARG A 403 -6.86 9.90 15.39
N GLU A 404 -7.28 8.75 14.85
CA GLU A 404 -8.06 7.72 15.57
C GLU A 404 -7.21 7.00 16.65
N ALA A 405 -5.87 6.98 16.49
CA ALA A 405 -4.94 6.33 17.42
C ALA A 405 -4.41 7.26 18.54
N GLU A 406 -4.53 8.58 18.38
CA GLU A 406 -4.25 9.59 19.42
C GLU A 406 -5.27 9.52 20.55
#